data_AF-A0A8S3HAR8-F1
#
_entry.id   AF-A0A8S3HAR8-F1
#
_cell.length_a   1.000
_cell.length_b   1.000
_cell.length_c   1.000
_cell.angle_alpha   90.00
_cell.angle_beta   90.00
_cell.angle_gamma   90.00
#
_symmetry.space_group_name_H-M   'P 1'
#
loop_
_entity.id
_entity.type
_entity.pdbx_description
1 polymer ?
#
loop_
_entity_poly.entity_id
_entity_poly.type
_entity_poly.pdbx_seq_one_letter_code
_entity_poly.pdbx_strand_id
1 'polypeptide(L)'
;LDATLYRRILLQIPTKIIPSMANPILLADFLTSSYETQNNSSKILSLHGLYVLMTQYNLEYPFFFGKLYSLLTIDLFSAKYKARFFYLLDIFLQSSHLPANLIASFAKRLARLGLLVPQHDQCLIITFIYNLIVRHPTIHVMIDKKQSQSTSSDKDVYSAEELDPNKTNAIESSLWEIE
;
A
#
# COMPACT_ATOMS: atom_id res chain seq x y z
N LEU A 1 -4.03 -17.96 -21.72
CA LEU A 1 -3.01 -18.51 -20.81
C LEU A 1 -3.72 -19.23 -19.68
N ASP A 2 -3.26 -20.43 -19.30
CA ASP A 2 -3.78 -21.09 -18.10
C ASP A 2 -3.54 -20.19 -16.86
N ALA A 3 -4.53 -20.12 -15.97
CA ALA A 3 -4.52 -19.22 -14.82
C ALA A 3 -3.40 -19.54 -13.82
N THR A 4 -2.95 -20.80 -13.75
CA THR A 4 -1.82 -21.19 -12.90
C THR A 4 -0.50 -20.72 -13.49
N LEU A 5 -0.30 -20.96 -14.79
CA LEU A 5 0.87 -20.53 -15.54
C LEU A 5 1.01 -19.01 -15.53
N TYR A 6 -0.09 -18.29 -15.75
CA TYR A 6 -0.11 -16.83 -15.74
C TYR A 6 0.41 -16.24 -14.42
N ARG A 7 -0.07 -16.75 -13.27
CA ARG A 7 0.41 -16.31 -11.95
C ARG A 7 1.87 -16.67 -11.71
N ARG A 8 2.32 -17.83 -12.20
CA ARG A 8 3.71 -18.26 -12.07
C ARG A 8 4.65 -17.33 -12.83
N ILE A 9 4.25 -16.89 -14.02
CA ILE A 9 4.98 -15.90 -14.81
C ILE A 9 5.05 -14.58 -14.03
N LEU A 10 3.92 -14.03 -13.58
CA LEU A 10 3.89 -12.78 -12.80
C LEU A 10 4.78 -12.83 -11.54
N LEU A 11 4.81 -13.98 -10.85
CA LEU A 11 5.69 -14.19 -9.70
C LEU A 11 7.19 -14.13 -10.05
N GLN A 12 7.57 -14.60 -11.23
CA GLN A 12 8.96 -14.68 -11.69
C GLN A 12 9.42 -13.44 -12.45
N ILE A 13 8.50 -12.55 -12.86
CA ILE A 13 8.86 -11.33 -13.60
C ILE A 13 9.94 -10.52 -12.89
N PRO A 14 9.74 -10.10 -11.62
CA PRO A 14 10.66 -9.19 -10.95
C PRO A 14 12.06 -9.78 -10.73
N THR A 15 12.16 -11.10 -10.51
CA THR A 15 13.39 -11.75 -10.03
C THR A 15 14.14 -12.52 -11.11
N LYS A 16 13.46 -13.01 -12.16
CA LYS A 16 14.08 -13.86 -13.20
C LYS A 16 13.95 -13.28 -14.61
N ILE A 17 12.79 -12.72 -14.94
CA ILE A 17 12.51 -12.30 -16.32
C ILE A 17 13.08 -10.91 -16.57
N ILE A 18 12.80 -9.93 -15.70
CA ILE A 18 13.35 -8.57 -15.83
C ILE A 18 14.88 -8.57 -15.98
N PRO A 19 15.67 -9.26 -15.12
CA PRO A 19 17.12 -9.25 -15.25
C PRO A 19 17.68 -9.92 -16.51
N SER A 20 16.89 -10.77 -17.17
CA SER A 20 17.32 -11.49 -18.39
C SER A 20 16.89 -10.81 -19.68
N MET A 21 16.10 -9.74 -19.60
CA MET A 21 15.63 -8.98 -20.76
C MET A 21 16.58 -7.84 -21.08
N ALA A 22 16.89 -7.66 -22.37
CA ALA A 22 17.63 -6.49 -22.84
C ALA A 22 16.86 -5.18 -22.60
N ASN A 23 15.54 -5.19 -22.83
CA ASN A 23 14.64 -4.03 -22.66
C ASN A 23 13.43 -4.39 -21.76
N PRO A 24 13.57 -4.36 -20.43
CA PRO A 24 12.49 -4.78 -19.52
C PRO A 24 11.26 -3.88 -19.52
N ILE A 25 11.39 -2.63 -19.98
CA ILE A 25 10.29 -1.64 -20.08
C ILE A 25 9.13 -2.16 -20.95
N LEU A 26 9.40 -3.04 -21.92
CA LEU A 26 8.36 -3.66 -22.76
C LEU A 26 7.34 -4.49 -21.97
N LEU A 27 7.66 -4.90 -20.74
CA LEU A 27 6.71 -5.59 -19.86
C LEU A 27 5.69 -4.63 -19.22
N ALA A 28 5.85 -3.31 -19.32
CA ALA A 28 4.98 -2.34 -18.67
C ALA A 28 3.51 -2.51 -19.08
N ASP A 29 3.23 -2.65 -20.38
CA ASP A 29 1.86 -2.83 -20.89
C ASP A 29 1.24 -4.16 -20.41
N PHE A 30 2.05 -5.22 -20.41
CA PHE A 30 1.63 -6.52 -19.90
C PHE A 30 1.32 -6.46 -18.39
N LEU A 31 2.16 -5.79 -17.60
CA LEU A 31 1.95 -5.66 -16.16
C LEU A 31 0.77 -4.74 -15.82
N THR A 32 0.57 -3.67 -16.60
CA THR A 32 -0.55 -2.74 -16.44
C THR A 32 -1.88 -3.43 -16.76
N SER A 33 -1.96 -4.14 -17.89
CA SER A 33 -3.14 -4.96 -18.21
C SER A 33 -3.37 -6.06 -17.17
N SER A 34 -2.30 -6.65 -16.62
CA SER A 34 -2.40 -7.63 -15.52
C SER A 34 -2.98 -7.04 -14.23
N TYR A 35 -2.67 -5.78 -13.93
CA TYR A 35 -3.24 -5.05 -12.80
C TYR A 35 -4.73 -4.74 -12.98
N GLU A 36 -5.17 -4.48 -14.21
CA GLU A 36 -6.57 -4.13 -14.50
C GLU A 36 -7.50 -5.35 -14.48
N THR A 37 -6.95 -6.57 -14.41
CA THR A 37 -7.75 -7.78 -14.23
C THR A 37 -8.50 -7.79 -12.89
N GLN A 38 -9.67 -8.43 -12.82
CA GLN A 38 -10.46 -8.48 -11.58
C GLN A 38 -9.79 -9.28 -10.44
N ASN A 39 -8.78 -10.09 -10.73
CA ASN A 39 -8.19 -10.98 -9.71
C ASN A 39 -7.13 -10.26 -8.87
N ASN A 40 -7.41 -10.04 -7.59
CA ASN A 40 -6.49 -9.41 -6.63
C ASN A 40 -5.10 -10.07 -6.59
N SER A 41 -5.00 -11.39 -6.79
CA SER A 41 -3.70 -12.07 -6.84
C SER A 41 -2.84 -11.57 -7.99
N SER A 42 -3.43 -11.39 -9.18
CA SER A 42 -2.72 -10.87 -10.35
C SER A 42 -2.29 -9.43 -10.12
N LYS A 43 -3.15 -8.60 -9.52
CA LYS A 43 -2.85 -7.20 -9.19
C LYS A 43 -1.64 -7.05 -8.26
N ILE A 44 -1.62 -7.83 -7.18
CA ILE A 44 -0.52 -7.81 -6.20
C ILE A 44 0.80 -8.21 -6.88
N LEU A 45 0.76 -9.23 -7.73
CA LEU A 45 1.95 -9.72 -8.41
C LEU A 45 2.45 -8.76 -9.48
N SER A 46 1.55 -8.13 -10.23
CA SER A 46 1.92 -7.17 -11.26
C SER A 46 2.51 -5.88 -10.69
N LEU A 47 2.00 -5.41 -9.54
CA LEU A 47 2.55 -4.23 -8.87
C LEU A 47 4.02 -4.39 -8.48
N HIS A 48 4.46 -5.59 -8.09
CA HIS A 48 5.89 -5.82 -7.82
C HIS A 48 6.73 -5.64 -9.08
N GLY A 49 6.27 -6.16 -10.23
CA GLY A 49 6.96 -5.95 -11.51
C GLY A 49 7.01 -4.48 -11.89
N LEU A 50 5.88 -3.77 -11.75
CA LEU A 50 5.82 -2.33 -12.04
C LEU A 50 6.75 -1.54 -11.12
N TYR A 51 6.79 -1.84 -9.83
CA TYR A 51 7.70 -1.19 -8.89
C TYR A 51 9.16 -1.37 -9.26
N VAL A 52 9.56 -2.58 -9.68
CA VAL A 52 10.94 -2.83 -10.16
C VAL A 52 11.22 -2.02 -11.43
N LEU A 53 10.29 -1.95 -12.38
CA LEU A 53 10.45 -1.12 -13.57
C LEU A 53 10.55 0.39 -13.23
N MET A 54 9.75 0.87 -12.28
CA MET A 54 9.80 2.26 -11.82
C MET A 54 11.13 2.59 -11.16
N THR A 55 11.63 1.71 -10.28
CA THR A 55 12.80 1.98 -9.44
C THR A 55 14.13 1.71 -10.13
N GLN A 56 14.20 0.70 -11.02
CA GLN A 56 15.46 0.28 -11.64
C GLN A 56 15.56 0.68 -13.12
N TYR A 57 14.43 0.87 -13.80
CA TYR A 57 14.38 1.15 -15.24
C TYR A 57 13.70 2.50 -15.55
N ASN A 58 13.51 3.34 -14.52
CA ASN A 58 12.93 4.69 -14.62
C ASN A 58 11.59 4.73 -15.36
N LEU A 59 10.76 3.69 -15.22
CA LEU A 59 9.40 3.71 -15.76
C LEU A 59 8.56 4.75 -15.01
N GLU A 60 8.02 5.73 -15.72
CA GLU A 60 7.01 6.63 -15.17
C GLU A 60 5.66 5.91 -15.14
N TYR A 61 5.22 5.52 -13.93
CA TYR A 61 3.90 4.93 -13.73
C TYR A 61 3.08 5.82 -12.78
N PRO A 62 2.18 6.67 -13.31
CA PRO A 62 1.43 7.62 -12.51
C PRO A 62 0.49 6.89 -11.56
N PHE A 63 0.22 7.51 -10.40
CA PHE A 63 -0.71 7.00 -9.39
C PHE A 63 -0.40 5.59 -8.86
N PHE A 64 0.86 5.13 -8.91
CA PHE A 64 1.27 3.84 -8.34
C PHE A 64 0.74 3.64 -6.92
N PHE A 65 0.94 4.64 -6.05
CA PHE A 65 0.50 4.59 -4.66
C PHE A 65 -1.02 4.68 -4.50
N GLY A 66 -1.74 5.37 -5.39
CA GLY A 66 -3.20 5.35 -5.41
C GLY A 66 -3.73 3.95 -5.75
N LYS A 67 -3.13 3.30 -6.74
CA LYS A 67 -3.43 1.90 -7.08
C LYS A 67 -3.10 0.95 -5.92
N LEU A 68 -1.94 1.09 -5.29
CA LEU A 68 -1.57 0.33 -4.10
C LEU A 68 -2.55 0.55 -2.94
N TYR A 69 -2.95 1.80 -2.69
CA TYR A 69 -3.90 2.17 -1.66
C TYR A 69 -5.29 1.56 -1.92
N SER A 70 -5.74 1.51 -3.17
CA SER A 70 -7.01 0.90 -3.56
C SER A 70 -7.10 -0.60 -3.28
N LEU A 71 -5.96 -1.30 -3.19
CA LEU A 71 -5.91 -2.73 -2.86
C LEU A 71 -6.09 -3.03 -1.38
N LEU A 72 -6.00 -2.01 -0.51
CA LEU A 72 -6.26 -2.17 0.93
C LEU A 72 -7.77 -2.24 1.17
N THR A 73 -8.34 -3.42 0.96
CA THR A 73 -9.75 -3.73 1.24
C THR A 73 -9.85 -4.91 2.20
N ILE A 74 -11.04 -5.15 2.75
CA ILE A 74 -11.30 -6.30 3.63
C ILE A 74 -10.98 -7.62 2.91
N ASP A 75 -11.28 -7.71 1.61
CA ASP A 75 -11.00 -8.90 0.78
C ASP A 75 -9.51 -9.22 0.64
N LEU A 76 -8.62 -8.25 0.88
CA LEU A 76 -7.18 -8.50 0.93
C LEU A 76 -6.82 -9.47 2.06
N PHE A 77 -7.54 -9.41 3.19
CA PHE A 77 -7.23 -10.21 4.36
C PHE A 77 -7.58 -11.70 4.19
N SER A 78 -8.54 -12.00 3.31
CA SER A 78 -8.88 -13.36 2.88
C SER A 78 -8.05 -13.83 1.66
N ALA A 79 -7.24 -12.95 1.06
CA ALA A 79 -6.49 -13.27 -0.15
C ALA A 79 -5.31 -14.23 0.12
N LYS A 80 -5.12 -15.19 -0.80
CA LYS A 80 -4.02 -16.19 -0.75
C LYS A 80 -2.62 -15.57 -0.65
N TYR A 81 -2.42 -14.38 -1.22
CA TYR A 81 -1.12 -13.71 -1.28
C TYR A 81 -0.99 -12.53 -0.30
N LYS A 82 -1.81 -12.47 0.76
CA LYS A 82 -1.76 -11.44 1.80
C LYS A 82 -0.37 -11.20 2.38
N ALA A 83 0.32 -12.25 2.82
CA ALA A 83 1.65 -12.13 3.42
C ALA A 83 2.66 -11.49 2.44
N ARG A 84 2.58 -11.87 1.16
CA ARG A 84 3.41 -11.28 0.10
C ARG A 84 3.03 -9.82 -0.15
N PHE A 85 1.75 -9.48 -0.11
CA PHE A 85 1.32 -8.10 -0.24
C PHE A 85 1.88 -7.23 0.88
N PHE A 86 1.78 -7.64 2.15
CA PHE A 86 2.33 -6.86 3.27
C PHE A 86 3.85 -6.74 3.22
N TYR A 87 4.55 -7.79 2.78
CA TYR A 87 5.99 -7.71 2.52
C TYR A 87 6.32 -6.66 1.44
N LEU A 88 5.58 -6.66 0.33
CA LEU A 88 5.76 -5.68 -0.75
C LEU A 88 5.37 -4.27 -0.31
N LEU A 89 4.29 -4.15 0.46
CA LEU A 89 3.82 -2.87 1.01
C LEU A 89 4.90 -2.25 1.91
N ASP A 90 5.57 -3.06 2.75
CA ASP A 90 6.69 -2.57 3.56
C ASP A 90 7.81 -2.04 2.66
N ILE A 91 8.23 -2.80 1.65
CA ILE A 91 9.26 -2.38 0.69
C ILE A 91 8.87 -1.07 -0.02
N PHE A 92 7.63 -0.96 -0.48
CA PHE A 92 7.17 0.22 -1.21
C PHE A 92 7.12 1.47 -0.31
N LEU A 93 6.81 1.31 0.98
CA LEU A 93 6.75 2.39 1.97
C LEU A 93 8.08 2.64 2.70
N GLN A 94 9.14 1.90 2.37
CA GLN A 94 10.50 2.15 2.86
C GLN A 94 11.17 3.35 2.16
N SER A 95 10.66 3.80 1.02
CA SER A 95 11.24 4.93 0.29
C SER A 95 11.23 6.22 1.13
N SER A 96 12.38 6.89 1.19
CA SER A 96 12.59 8.13 1.94
C SER A 96 11.95 9.37 1.30
N HIS A 97 11.58 9.30 0.02
CA HIS A 97 11.01 10.42 -0.73
C HIS A 97 9.49 10.47 -0.69
N LEU A 98 8.85 9.65 0.14
CA LEU A 98 7.39 9.62 0.25
C LEU A 98 6.88 10.78 1.11
N PRO A 99 5.83 11.48 0.68
CA PRO A 99 5.24 12.54 1.49
C PRO A 99 4.57 11.94 2.73
N ALA A 100 4.69 12.65 3.86
CA ALA A 100 4.13 12.20 5.14
C ALA A 100 2.62 11.92 5.07
N ASN A 101 1.87 12.72 4.31
CA ASN A 101 0.42 12.53 4.12
C ASN A 101 0.08 11.17 3.50
N LEU A 102 0.88 10.72 2.52
CA LEU A 102 0.70 9.41 1.90
C LEU A 102 0.88 8.32 2.95
N ILE A 103 1.96 8.36 3.73
CA ILE A 103 2.25 7.34 4.75
C ILE A 103 1.15 7.35 5.83
N ALA A 104 0.72 8.53 6.26
CA ALA A 104 -0.38 8.72 7.20
C ALA A 104 -1.68 8.08 6.68
N SER A 105 -2.00 8.24 5.39
CA SER A 105 -3.19 7.64 4.78
C SER A 105 -3.15 6.11 4.80
N PHE A 106 -1.99 5.52 4.50
CA PHE A 106 -1.80 4.06 4.57
C PHE A 106 -1.98 3.56 6.01
N ALA A 107 -1.38 4.24 6.99
CA ALA A 107 -1.52 3.90 8.40
C ALA A 107 -3.00 4.00 8.85
N LYS A 108 -3.68 5.11 8.54
CA LYS A 108 -5.08 5.33 8.92
C LYS A 108 -6.04 4.33 8.27
N ARG A 109 -5.86 4.03 6.98
CA ARG A 109 -6.68 3.02 6.28
C ARG A 109 -6.46 1.62 6.86
N LEU A 110 -5.22 1.25 7.17
CA LEU A 110 -4.92 -0.01 7.83
C LEU A 110 -5.54 -0.08 9.23
N ALA A 111 -5.49 1.00 10.01
CA ALA A 111 -6.12 1.09 11.33
C ALA A 111 -7.64 0.85 11.25
N ARG A 112 -8.31 1.52 10.32
CA ARG A 112 -9.75 1.31 10.04
C ARG A 112 -10.08 -0.10 9.61
N LEU A 113 -9.25 -0.71 8.76
CA LEU A 113 -9.43 -2.10 8.34
C LEU A 113 -9.22 -3.06 9.53
N GLY A 114 -8.31 -2.75 10.46
CA GLY A 114 -8.07 -3.53 11.67
C GLY A 114 -9.34 -3.77 12.49
N LEU A 115 -10.24 -2.80 12.55
CA LEU A 115 -11.52 -2.93 13.27
C LEU A 115 -12.46 -4.00 12.67
N LEU A 116 -12.31 -4.33 11.39
CA LEU A 116 -13.23 -5.21 10.65
C LEU A 116 -12.67 -6.62 10.44
N VAL A 117 -11.39 -6.81 10.73
CA VAL A 117 -10.63 -8.01 10.35
C VAL A 117 -10.42 -8.92 11.60
N PRO A 118 -10.27 -10.25 11.45
CA PRO A 118 -10.04 -11.15 12.58
C PRO A 118 -8.78 -10.84 13.42
N GLN A 119 -8.81 -11.24 14.70
CA GLN A 119 -7.78 -10.97 15.71
C GLN A 119 -6.33 -11.23 15.24
N HIS A 120 -6.09 -12.33 14.54
CA HIS A 120 -4.75 -12.70 14.06
C HIS A 120 -4.14 -11.62 13.15
N ASP A 121 -4.96 -11.03 12.29
CA ASP A 121 -4.52 -10.04 11.30
C ASP A 121 -4.44 -8.63 11.91
N GLN A 122 -5.19 -8.35 12.99
CA GLN A 122 -5.05 -7.12 13.75
C GLN A 122 -3.63 -6.97 14.31
N CYS A 123 -3.07 -8.04 14.89
CA CYS A 123 -1.68 -8.03 15.38
C CYS A 123 -0.68 -7.66 14.27
N LEU A 124 -0.89 -8.18 13.06
CA LEU A 124 -0.07 -7.84 11.89
C LEU A 124 -0.20 -6.36 11.54
N ILE A 125 -1.42 -5.84 11.48
CA ILE A 125 -1.70 -4.43 11.18
C ILE A 125 -1.05 -3.51 12.21
N ILE A 126 -1.21 -3.78 13.50
CA ILE A 126 -0.65 -2.98 14.59
C ILE A 126 0.88 -2.96 14.50
N THR A 127 1.49 -4.13 14.29
CA THR A 127 2.96 -4.24 14.12
C THR A 127 3.43 -3.46 12.90
N PHE A 128 2.68 -3.53 11.79
CA PHE A 128 2.99 -2.80 10.57
C PHE A 128 2.92 -1.28 10.77
N ILE A 129 1.86 -0.79 11.42
CA ILE A 129 1.67 0.64 11.71
C ILE A 129 2.74 1.14 12.67
N TYR A 130 3.06 0.38 13.71
CA TYR A 130 4.17 0.71 14.62
C TYR A 130 5.49 0.86 13.85
N ASN A 131 5.83 -0.08 12.97
CA ASN A 131 7.04 -0.01 12.16
C ASN A 131 7.04 1.21 11.22
N LEU A 132 5.89 1.59 10.66
CA LEU A 132 5.76 2.81 9.86
C LEU A 132 6.03 4.07 10.69
N ILE A 133 5.49 4.16 11.90
CA ILE A 133 5.65 5.33 12.77
C ILE A 133 7.09 5.47 13.26
N VAL A 134 7.74 4.37 13.63
CA VAL A 134 9.16 4.37 14.02
C VAL A 134 10.04 4.81 12.85
N ARG A 135 9.72 4.39 11.62
CA ARG A 135 10.48 4.77 10.42
C ARG A 135 10.25 6.22 10.01
N HIS A 136 9.03 6.72 10.19
CA HIS A 136 8.58 8.02 9.72
C HIS A 136 8.05 8.86 10.90
N PRO A 137 8.91 9.55 11.64
CA PRO A 137 8.51 10.28 12.86
C PRO A 137 7.50 11.42 12.58
N THR A 138 7.36 11.86 11.32
CA THR A 138 6.38 12.87 10.91
C THR A 138 4.93 12.45 11.16
N ILE A 139 4.63 11.15 11.11
CA ILE A 139 3.26 10.64 11.35
C ILE A 139 2.97 10.39 12.84
N HIS A 140 3.96 10.58 13.72
CA HIS A 140 3.78 10.42 15.18
C HIS A 140 2.73 11.36 15.77
N VAL A 141 2.49 12.51 15.12
CA VAL A 141 1.44 13.49 15.49
C VAL A 141 0.05 12.85 15.51
N MET A 142 -0.18 11.75 14.78
CA MET A 142 -1.47 11.04 14.78
C MET A 142 -1.73 10.24 16.07
N ILE A 143 -0.69 9.96 16.87
CA ILE A 143 -0.81 9.33 18.20
C ILE A 143 -0.88 10.41 19.27
N ASP A 144 0.12 11.29 19.31
CA ASP A 144 0.23 12.31 20.35
C ASP A 144 -0.07 13.70 19.76
N LYS A 145 -1.35 14.03 19.64
CA LYS A 145 -1.77 15.40 19.36
C LYS A 145 -1.63 16.22 20.64
N LYS A 146 -0.47 16.86 20.81
CA LYS A 146 -0.30 17.91 21.82
C LYS A 146 -1.42 18.93 21.66
N GLN A 147 -2.33 18.98 22.64
CA GLN A 147 -3.51 19.84 22.72
C GLN A 147 -3.11 21.32 22.62
N SER A 148 -2.80 21.79 21.42
CA SER A 148 -2.60 23.19 21.11
C SER A 148 -3.63 23.52 20.05
N GLN A 149 -4.72 24.16 20.52
CA GLN A 149 -5.88 24.60 19.75
C GLN A 149 -6.99 23.56 19.60
N SER A 150 -7.55 23.18 20.75
CA SER A 150 -8.93 22.73 20.89
C SER A 150 -9.91 23.85 20.47
N THR A 151 -10.08 24.03 19.17
CA THR A 151 -11.21 24.79 18.59
C THR A 151 -12.16 23.82 17.89
N SER A 152 -13.15 23.35 18.65
CA SER A 152 -14.55 23.21 18.22
C SER A 152 -14.84 22.54 16.87
N SER A 153 -14.27 21.37 16.59
CA SER A 153 -14.89 20.35 15.72
C SER A 153 -14.23 19.00 15.95
N ASP A 154 -14.75 18.24 16.91
CA ASP A 154 -14.30 16.89 17.30
C ASP A 154 -14.64 15.80 16.26
N LYS A 155 -14.70 16.19 14.97
CA LYS A 155 -15.02 15.29 13.86
C LYS A 155 -13.73 14.88 13.16
N ASP A 156 -13.58 13.58 12.97
CA ASP A 156 -12.48 13.02 12.18
C ASP A 156 -12.50 13.60 10.76
N VAL A 157 -11.41 14.30 10.38
CA VAL A 157 -11.25 14.96 9.07
C VAL A 157 -10.86 13.95 7.97
N TYR A 158 -10.54 12.72 8.35
CA TYR A 158 -10.14 11.66 7.43
C TYR A 158 -11.26 11.24 6.48
N SER A 159 -10.96 11.27 5.18
CA SER A 159 -11.89 10.86 4.12
C SER A 159 -11.60 9.42 3.66
N ALA A 160 -12.43 8.46 4.10
CA ALA A 160 -12.22 7.03 3.81
C ALA A 160 -12.52 6.63 2.35
N GLU A 161 -13.37 7.39 1.66
CA GLU A 161 -13.77 7.13 0.26
C GLU A 161 -12.76 7.67 -0.76
N GLU A 162 -11.87 8.56 -0.33
CA GLU A 162 -10.86 9.15 -1.20
C GLU A 162 -9.86 8.09 -1.66
N LEU A 163 -9.55 8.06 -2.96
CA LEU A 163 -8.65 7.07 -3.55
C LEU A 163 -7.21 7.59 -3.62
N ASP A 164 -7.04 8.92 -3.65
CA ASP A 164 -5.73 9.55 -3.66
C ASP A 164 -5.18 9.64 -2.22
N PRO A 165 -4.14 8.86 -1.85
CA PRO A 165 -3.61 8.84 -0.48
C PRO A 165 -3.17 10.24 0.00
N ASN A 166 -2.70 11.08 -0.93
CA ASN A 166 -2.25 12.45 -0.63
C ASN A 166 -3.39 13.42 -0.24
N LYS A 167 -4.66 13.10 -0.53
CA LYS A 167 -5.82 13.98 -0.33
C LYS A 167 -6.76 13.52 0.79
N THR A 168 -6.41 12.44 1.49
CA THR A 168 -7.26 11.84 2.53
C THR A 168 -7.35 12.64 3.83
N ASN A 169 -6.50 13.67 4.00
CA ASN A 169 -6.32 14.43 5.25
C ASN A 169 -6.00 13.56 6.48
N ALA A 170 -5.41 12.38 6.26
CA ALA A 170 -5.12 11.44 7.34
C ALA A 170 -4.15 12.00 8.40
N ILE A 171 -3.18 12.83 8.02
CA ILE A 171 -2.19 13.38 8.96
C ILE A 171 -2.83 14.28 10.03
N GLU A 172 -3.96 14.91 9.69
CA GLU A 172 -4.74 15.78 10.58
C GLU A 172 -5.73 14.97 11.41
N SER A 173 -5.84 13.66 11.20
CA SER A 173 -6.64 12.73 11.99
C SER A 173 -5.82 12.08 13.12
N SER A 174 -6.48 11.42 14.07
CA SER A 174 -5.84 10.59 15.12
C SER A 174 -6.01 9.11 14.82
N LEU A 175 -5.14 8.24 15.35
CA LEU A 175 -5.22 6.77 15.20
C LEU A 175 -6.02 6.11 16.35
N TRP A 176 -7.20 6.64 16.65
CA TRP A 176 -8.05 6.17 17.75
C TRP A 176 -8.51 4.70 17.59
N GLU A 177 -8.39 4.10 16.42
CA GLU A 177 -8.75 2.70 16.17
C GLU A 177 -7.79 1.69 16.83
N ILE A 178 -6.62 2.14 17.30
CA ILE A 178 -5.56 1.30 17.87
C ILE A 178 -5.30 1.65 19.35
N GLU A 179 -5.97 2.67 19.88
CA GLU A 179 -5.98 3.01 21.31
C GLU A 179 -6.78 1.97 22.11
#